data_AF-A0A7X9H1Q2-F1
#
_entry.id   AF-A0A7X9H1Q2-F1
#
_cell.length_a   1.000
_cell.length_b   1.000
_cell.length_c   1.000
_cell.angle_alpha   90.00
_cell.angle_beta   90.00
_cell.angle_gamma   90.00
#
_symmetry.space_group_name_H-M   'P 1'
#
loop_
_entity.id
_entity.type
_entity.pdbx_description
1 polymer ?
#
loop_
_entity_poly.entity_id
_entity_poly.type
_entity_poly.pdbx_seq_one_letter_code
_entity_poly.pdbx_strand_id
1 'polypeptide(L)'
;MKVVKIFENEGDNKEIIYLLENDQKIIQRSNATISKFNLSKWDEINFIPSGFQEVARELSAEEEEGLKDFLLREDISIWKRIKKWFSRFTNK
;
A
#
# COMPACT_ATOMS: atom_id res chain seq x y z
N MET A 1 1.74 9.34 -8.50
CA MET A 1 1.12 8.69 -7.34
C MET A 1 2.02 8.88 -6.14
N LYS A 2 1.68 9.86 -5.30
CA LYS A 2 2.42 10.23 -4.09
C LYS A 2 1.52 10.02 -2.85
N VAL A 3 2.10 9.53 -1.75
CA VAL A 3 1.45 9.53 -0.43
C VAL A 3 1.48 10.94 0.14
N VAL A 4 0.31 11.45 0.51
CA VAL A 4 0.12 12.80 1.05
C VAL A 4 0.07 12.76 2.57
N LYS A 5 -0.56 11.73 3.14
CA LYS A 5 -0.66 11.57 4.60
C LYS A 5 -0.49 10.10 5.00
N ILE A 6 0.05 9.90 6.19
CA ILE A 6 0.22 8.59 6.81
C ILE A 6 -0.53 8.62 8.14
N PHE A 7 -1.29 7.57 8.41
CA PHE A 7 -1.98 7.39 9.66
C PHE A 7 -1.58 6.07 10.30
N GLU A 8 -1.35 6.07 11.60
CA GLU A 8 -1.00 4.88 12.38
C GLU A 8 -1.97 4.69 13.52
N ASN A 9 -2.28 3.44 13.87
CA ASN A 9 -3.04 3.13 15.07
C ASN A 9 -2.10 2.86 16.25
N GLU A 10 -2.57 3.21 17.46
CA GLU A 10 -1.93 2.80 18.69
C GLU A 10 -2.48 1.43 19.11
N GLY A 11 -1.65 0.39 19.01
CA GLY A 11 -2.01 -0.96 19.44
C GLY A 11 -0.92 -2.00 19.18
N ASP A 12 -1.11 -3.20 19.74
CA ASP A 12 -0.20 -4.35 19.55
C ASP A 12 -0.14 -4.80 18.07
N ASN A 13 -1.21 -4.54 17.33
CA ASN A 13 -1.33 -4.79 15.90
C ASN A 13 -1.16 -3.46 15.17
N LYS A 14 0.09 -3.01 15.03
CA LYS A 14 0.41 -1.80 14.26
C LYS A 14 -0.01 -1.97 12.81
N GLU A 15 -0.90 -1.10 12.38
CA GLU A 15 -1.43 -0.96 11.03
C GLU A 15 -1.20 0.47 10.57
N ILE A 16 -1.05 0.62 9.27
CA ILE A 16 -0.67 1.91 8.67
C ILE A 16 -1.63 2.17 7.51
N ILE A 17 -2.19 3.37 7.48
CA ILE A 17 -3.04 3.84 6.38
C ILE A 17 -2.30 4.92 5.62
N TYR A 18 -2.22 4.76 4.31
CA TYR A 18 -1.63 5.70 3.37
C TYR A 18 -2.74 6.40 2.61
N LEU A 19 -2.83 7.73 2.74
CA LEU A 19 -3.68 8.55 1.89
C LEU A 19 -2.88 9.04 0.69
N LEU A 20 -3.37 8.74 -0.49
CA LEU A 20 -2.77 9.10 -1.76
C LEU A 20 -3.32 10.42 -2.29
N GLU A 21 -2.60 11.03 -3.23
CA GLU A 21 -2.97 12.30 -3.87
C GLU A 21 -4.31 12.27 -4.63
N ASN A 22 -4.80 11.08 -4.98
CA ASN A 22 -6.06 10.83 -5.68
C ASN A 22 -7.20 10.41 -4.72
N ASP A 23 -7.09 10.74 -3.43
CA ASP A 23 -8.03 10.39 -2.35
C ASP A 23 -8.19 8.90 -2.02
N GLN A 24 -7.44 8.01 -2.69
CA GLN A 24 -7.39 6.60 -2.34
C GLN A 24 -6.71 6.40 -0.98
N LYS A 25 -7.25 5.45 -0.20
CA LYS A 25 -6.74 5.12 1.14
C LYS A 25 -6.36 3.65 1.13
N ILE A 26 -5.08 3.39 1.32
CA ILE A 26 -4.55 2.02 1.32
C ILE A 26 -4.16 1.67 2.75
N ILE A 27 -4.62 0.54 3.25
CA ILE A 27 -4.21 0.01 4.55
C ILE A 27 -3.17 -1.09 4.39
N GLN A 28 -2.12 -1.01 5.19
CA GLN A 28 -1.19 -2.09 5.45
C GLN A 28 -1.54 -2.72 6.80
N ARG A 29 -2.03 -3.96 6.74
CA ARG A 29 -2.44 -4.73 7.92
C ARG A 29 -1.27 -5.48 8.54
N SER A 30 -1.37 -5.68 9.85
CA SER A 30 -0.40 -6.47 10.61
C SER A 30 -0.54 -7.96 10.28
N ASN A 31 0.54 -8.74 10.46
CA ASN A 31 0.50 -10.20 10.27
C ASN A 31 -0.50 -10.90 11.20
N ALA A 32 -0.70 -10.35 12.40
CA ALA A 32 -1.67 -10.86 13.36
C ALA A 32 -3.10 -10.65 12.87
N THR A 33 -3.42 -9.46 12.32
CA THR A 33 -4.73 -9.18 11.71
C THR A 33 -4.99 -10.08 10.51
N ILE A 34 -4.00 -10.24 9.63
CA ILE A 34 -4.08 -11.10 8.45
C ILE A 34 -4.44 -12.54 8.86
N SER A 35 -3.71 -13.09 9.83
CA SER A 35 -3.90 -14.47 10.28
C SER A 35 -5.24 -14.68 10.97
N LYS A 36 -5.69 -13.69 11.76
CA LYS A 36 -6.93 -13.79 12.55
C LYS A 36 -8.19 -13.67 11.69
N PHE A 37 -8.16 -12.82 10.66
CA PHE A 37 -9.34 -12.49 9.87
C PHE A 37 -9.26 -12.95 8.40
N ASN A 38 -8.20 -13.66 8.03
CA ASN A 38 -7.93 -14.12 6.66
C ASN A 38 -8.00 -12.98 5.62
N LEU A 39 -7.30 -11.88 5.94
CA LEU A 39 -7.32 -10.65 5.17
C LEU A 39 -6.03 -10.46 4.36
N SER A 40 -6.09 -9.68 3.28
CA SER A 40 -4.89 -9.26 2.54
C SER A 40 -4.03 -8.32 3.38
N LYS A 41 -2.70 -8.40 3.19
CA LYS A 41 -1.72 -7.48 3.81
C LYS A 41 -1.94 -6.04 3.38
N TRP A 42 -2.27 -5.85 2.11
CA TRP A 42 -2.57 -4.55 1.51
C TRP A 42 -4.00 -4.58 1.00
N ASP A 43 -4.74 -3.50 1.25
CA ASP A 43 -6.15 -3.40 0.89
C ASP A 43 -6.57 -1.94 0.69
N GLU A 44 -7.58 -1.69 -0.12
CA GLU A 44 -8.18 -0.36 -0.25
C GLU A 44 -9.32 -0.19 0.76
N ILE A 45 -9.39 0.98 1.40
CA ILE A 45 -10.43 1.31 2.38
C ILE A 45 -11.16 2.59 1.99
N ASN A 46 -12.43 2.68 2.36
CA ASN A 46 -13.24 3.85 2.01
C ASN A 46 -13.09 5.01 3.02
N PHE A 47 -12.68 4.72 4.26
CA PHE A 47 -12.59 5.69 5.35
C PHE A 47 -11.43 5.36 6.30
N ILE A 48 -10.97 6.36 7.04
CA ILE A 48 -9.94 6.21 8.08
C ILE A 48 -10.65 5.89 9.40
N PRO A 49 -10.40 4.72 10.04
CA PRO A 49 -11.02 4.40 11.31
C PRO A 49 -10.57 5.34 12.43
N SER A 50 -11.44 5.57 13.42
CA SER A 50 -11.20 6.54 14.50
C SER A 50 -9.99 6.24 15.41
N GLY A 51 -9.48 5.01 15.38
CA GLY A 51 -8.28 4.60 16.13
C GLY A 51 -6.96 4.97 15.47
N PHE A 52 -6.99 5.59 14.29
CA PHE A 52 -5.80 6.01 13.56
C PHE A 52 -5.53 7.51 13.76
N GLN A 53 -4.26 7.85 13.97
CA GLN A 53 -3.79 9.22 14.13
C GLN A 53 -2.82 9.57 13.00
N GLU A 54 -2.89 10.82 12.51
CA GLU A 54 -1.97 11.31 11.49
C GLU A 54 -0.56 11.43 12.06
N VAL A 55 0.43 10.84 11.38
CA VAL A 55 1.84 10.92 11.76
C VAL A 55 2.63 11.70 10.72
N ALA A 56 3.45 12.64 11.18
CA ALA A 56 4.31 13.44 10.33
C ALA A 56 5.64 12.72 10.10
N ARG A 57 5.67 11.80 9.12
CA ARG A 57 6.90 11.12 8.68
C ARG A 57 6.88 10.81 7.19
N GLU A 58 8.05 10.46 6.66
CA GLU A 58 8.18 9.97 5.29
C GLU A 58 7.98 8.44 5.23
N LEU A 59 7.67 7.96 4.03
CA LEU A 59 7.67 6.53 3.72
C LEU A 59 9.10 5.99 3.85
N SER A 60 9.22 4.82 4.48
CA SER A 60 10.42 4.01 4.32
C SER A 60 10.48 3.39 2.92
N ALA A 61 11.68 3.01 2.48
CA ALA A 61 11.87 2.35 1.19
C ALA A 61 11.04 1.07 1.05
N GLU A 62 10.92 0.29 2.13
CA GLU A 62 10.14 -0.96 2.16
C GLU A 62 8.63 -0.71 2.00
N GLU A 63 8.10 0.34 2.65
CA GLU A 63 6.70 0.74 2.52
C GLU A 63 6.42 1.27 1.11
N GLU A 64 7.33 2.05 0.54
CA GLU A 64 7.21 2.58 -0.82
C GLU A 64 7.18 1.46 -1.87
N GLU A 65 8.09 0.48 -1.75
CA GLU A 65 8.13 -0.69 -2.65
C GLU A 65 6.86 -1.54 -2.52
N GLY A 66 6.45 -1.86 -1.28
CA GLY A 66 5.24 -2.66 -1.03
C GLY A 66 3.96 -1.99 -1.55
N LEU A 67 3.83 -0.68 -1.37
CA LEU A 67 2.71 0.09 -1.87
C LEU A 67 2.70 0.15 -3.40
N LYS A 68 3.86 0.39 -4.04
CA LYS A 68 3.99 0.37 -5.50
C LYS A 68 3.57 -0.99 -6.07
N ASP A 69 4.05 -2.09 -5.49
CA ASP A 69 3.70 -3.43 -5.94
C ASP A 69 2.20 -3.72 -5.84
N PHE A 70 1.56 -3.29 -4.76
CA PHE A 70 0.11 -3.42 -4.59
C PHE A 70 -0.66 -2.66 -5.67
N LEU A 71 -0.35 -1.36 -5.85
CA LEU A 71 -1.01 -0.50 -6.83
C LEU A 71 -0.81 -1.01 -8.27
N LEU A 72 0.37 -1.54 -8.57
CA LEU A 72 0.65 -2.15 -9.86
C LEU A 72 -0.19 -3.40 -10.09
N ARG A 73 -0.39 -4.26 -9.07
CA ARG A 73 -1.19 -5.51 -9.19
C ARG A 73 -2.67 -5.25 -9.44
N GLU A 74 -3.26 -4.29 -8.73
CA GLU A 74 -4.67 -3.89 -8.92
C GLU A 74 -4.91 -3.37 -10.35
N ASP A 75 -3.91 -2.70 -10.93
CA ASP A 75 -3.95 -2.25 -12.31
C ASP A 75 -3.39 -3.32 -13.28
N ILE A 76 -4.23 -4.33 -13.59
CA ILE A 76 -3.93 -5.43 -14.55
C ILE A 76 -3.40 -4.88 -15.91
N SER A 77 -3.72 -3.62 -16.26
CA SER A 77 -3.24 -2.95 -17.46
C SER A 77 -1.79 -2.46 -17.37
N ILE A 78 -1.29 -2.09 -16.18
CA ILE A 78 0.07 -1.57 -16.00
C ILE A 78 1.11 -2.71 -15.98
N TRP A 79 0.82 -3.86 -15.38
CA TRP A 79 1.70 -5.05 -15.44
C TRP A 79 1.98 -5.49 -16.89
N LYS A 80 0.97 -5.41 -17.77
CA LYS A 80 1.15 -5.68 -19.21
C LYS A 80 2.09 -4.68 -19.88
N ARG A 81 2.08 -3.40 -19.47
CA ARG A 81 3.00 -2.36 -19.99
C ARG A 81 4.43 -2.55 -19.47
N ILE A 82 4.59 -2.87 -18.19
CA ILE A 82 5.91 -3.10 -17.57
C ILE A 82 6.57 -4.36 -18.12
N LYS A 83 5.81 -5.47 -18.24
CA LYS A 83 6.33 -6.72 -18.82
C LYS A 83 6.82 -6.54 -20.27
N LYS A 84 6.16 -5.68 -21.05
CA LYS A 84 6.59 -5.30 -22.41
C LYS A 84 7.88 -4.48 -22.45
N TRP A 85 8.17 -3.73 -21.39
CA TRP A 85 9.36 -2.89 -21.33
C TRP A 85 10.59 -3.70 -20.94
N PHE A 86 10.45 -4.63 -19.98
CA PHE A 86 11.53 -5.56 -19.62
C PHE A 86 11.82 -6.61 -20.70
N SER A 87 10.81 -7.06 -21.48
CA SER A 87 11.05 -8.00 -22.58
C SER A 87 11.88 -7.41 -23.73
N ARG A 88 12.06 -6.08 -23.79
CA ARG A 88 12.96 -5.43 -24.76
C ARG A 88 14.43 -5.41 -24.31
N PHE A 89 14.70 -5.62 -23.02
CA PHE A 89 16.06 -5.65 -22.48
C PHE A 89 16.66 -7.06 -22.43
N THR A 90 15.84 -8.12 -22.52
CA THR A 90 16.31 -9.52 -22.52
C THR A 90 16.53 -10.12 -23.91
N ASN A 91 16.28 -9.36 -24.98
CA ASN A 91 16.66 -9.73 -26.35
C ASN A 91 17.83 -8.86 -26.81
N LYS A 92 19.02 -9.16 -26.29
CA LYS A 92 20.28 -8.80 -26.95
C LYS A 92 21.33 -9.85 -26.67
#